data_AF-A0A672ZR53-F1
#
_entry.id   AF-A0A672ZR53-F1
#
_cell.length_a   1.000
_cell.length_b   1.000
_cell.length_c   1.000
_cell.angle_alpha   90.00
_cell.angle_beta   90.00
_cell.angle_gamma   90.00
#
_symmetry.space_group_name_H-M   'P 1'
#
loop_
_entity.id
_entity.type
_entity.pdbx_description
1 polymer ?
#
loop_
_entity_poly.entity_id
_entity_poly.type
_entity_poly.pdbx_seq_one_letter_code
_entity_poly.pdbx_strand_id
1 'polypeptide(L)' 'MSLFCETDTERAVGLLRQYQANLTSPEEQALKTSVGKVSAILGSQLFKSYSYSVMTNLC' A
#
# COMPACT_ATOMS: atom_id res chain seq x y z
N MET A 1 5.79 -12.51 -18.70
CA MET A 1 4.69 -13.05 -17.88
C MET A 1 5.31 -13.45 -16.54
N SER A 2 5.15 -12.81 -15.40
CA SER A 2 4.17 -11.81 -14.95
C SER A 2 4.89 -10.82 -14.03
N LEU A 3 5.13 -9.61 -14.54
CA LEU A 3 5.85 -8.52 -13.87
C LEU A 3 4.87 -7.71 -12.99
N PHE A 4 4.13 -8.40 -12.13
CA PHE A 4 2.94 -7.89 -11.42
C PHE A 4 3.06 -7.96 -9.87
N CYS A 5 4.24 -8.32 -9.33
CA CYS A 5 4.35 -8.69 -7.91
C CYS A 5 4.81 -7.54 -7.00
N GLU A 6 5.62 -6.60 -7.50
CA GLU A 6 6.21 -5.55 -6.65
C GLU A 6 5.67 -4.16 -6.97
N THR A 7 5.55 -3.84 -8.26
CA THR A 7 5.08 -2.55 -8.74
C THR A 7 3.66 -2.23 -8.32
N ASP A 8 2.78 -3.22 -8.21
CA ASP A 8 1.36 -2.98 -7.89
C ASP A 8 1.15 -2.65 -6.42
N THR A 9 1.97 -3.20 -5.51
CA THR A 9 1.91 -2.85 -4.08
C THR A 9 2.42 -1.44 -3.86
N GLU A 10 3.54 -1.07 -4.48
CA GLU A 10 4.07 0.30 -4.38
C GLU A 10 3.15 1.32 -5.05
N ARG A 11 2.57 0.96 -6.20
CA ARG A 11 1.59 1.79 -6.91
C ARG A 11 0.29 1.94 -6.12
N ALA A 12 -0.21 0.88 -5.49
CA ALA A 12 -1.37 0.93 -4.61
C ALA A 12 -1.13 1.83 -3.39
N VAL A 13 0.05 1.74 -2.75
CA VAL A 13 0.43 2.64 -1.65
C VAL A 13 0.49 4.10 -2.11
N GLY A 14 1.02 4.37 -3.31
CA GLY A 14 1.02 5.70 -3.91
C GLY A 14 -0.38 6.28 -4.11
N LEU A 15 -1.30 5.47 -4.65
CA LEU A 15 -2.70 5.86 -4.86
C LEU A 15 -3.44 6.09 -3.54
N LEU A 16 -3.24 5.24 -2.54
CA LEU A 16 -3.85 5.41 -1.22
C LEU A 16 -3.36 6.68 -0.52
N ARG A 17 -2.07 7.04 -0.66
CA ARG A 17 -1.53 8.31 -0.15
C ARG A 17 -2.12 9.53 -0.85
N GLN A 18 -2.30 9.48 -2.17
CA GLN A 18 -2.99 10.54 -2.91
C GLN A 18 -4.46 10.66 -2.48
N TYR A 19 -5.15 9.54 -2.33
CA TYR A 19 -6.53 9.53 -1.83
C TYR A 19 -6.60 10.13 -0.42
N GLN A 20 -5.68 9.76 0.48
CA GLN A 20 -5.59 10.33 1.83
C GLN A 20 -5.32 11.85 1.82
N ALA A 21 -4.53 12.35 0.87
CA ALA A 21 -4.25 13.79 0.72
C ALA A 21 -5.48 14.57 0.22
N ASN A 22 -6.31 13.95 -0.62
CA ASN A 22 -7.53 14.53 -1.16
C ASN A 22 -8.70 14.54 -0.15
N LEU A 23 -8.64 13.72 0.90
CA LEU A 23 -9.61 13.74 2.00
C LEU A 23 -9.29 14.90 2.96
N THR A 24 -9.94 16.04 2.74
CA THR A 24 -9.81 17.26 3.57
C THR A 24 -11.07 17.56 4.38
N SER A 25 -12.17 16.85 4.14
CA SER A 25 -13.45 17.11 4.79
C SER A 25 -13.48 16.53 6.22
N PRO A 26 -14.10 17.22 7.19
CA PRO A 26 -14.15 16.75 8.57
C PRO A 26 -14.94 15.44 8.76
N GLU A 27 -15.94 15.18 7.93
CA GLU A 27 -16.67 13.89 7.90
C GLU A 27 -15.79 12.72 7.42
N GLU A 28 -14.80 13.02 6.57
CA GLU A 28 -13.92 12.02 5.95
C GLU A 28 -12.70 11.70 6.82
N GLN A 29 -12.57 12.32 8.01
CA GLN A 29 -11.38 12.18 8.83
C GLN A 29 -11.22 10.78 9.42
N ALA A 30 -12.32 10.08 9.66
CA ALA A 30 -12.33 8.66 10.02
C ALA A 30 -11.83 7.79 8.84
N LEU A 31 -12.23 8.13 7.61
CA LEU A 31 -11.79 7.44 6.40
C LEU A 31 -10.31 7.72 6.13
N LYS A 32 -9.86 8.97 6.25
CA LYS A 32 -8.46 9.40 6.15
C LYS A 32 -7.55 8.64 7.12
N THR A 33 -8.01 8.46 8.35
CA THR A 33 -7.29 7.70 9.37
C THR A 33 -7.19 6.22 9.00
N SER A 34 -8.28 5.64 8.48
CA SER A 34 -8.31 4.23 8.03
C SER A 34 -7.41 3.99 6.83
N VAL A 35 -7.45 4.88 5.82
CA VAL A 35 -6.59 4.83 4.62
C VAL A 35 -5.11 5.02 4.99
N GLY A 36 -4.81 5.89 5.95
CA GLY A 36 -3.44 6.06 6.46
C GLY A 36 -2.89 4.81 7.15
N LYS A 37 -3.73 4.12 7.94
CA LYS A 37 -3.37 2.83 8.57
C LYS A 37 -3.10 1.76 7.52
N VAL A 38 -3.98 1.62 6.53
CA VAL A 38 -3.83 0.66 5.43
C VAL A 38 -2.57 0.95 4.62
N SER A 39 -2.30 2.21 4.28
CA SER A 39 -1.07 2.62 3.58
C SER A 39 0.20 2.33 4.38
N ALA A 40 0.17 2.54 5.71
CA ALA A 40 1.31 2.23 6.58
C ALA A 40 1.57 0.72 6.69
N ILE A 41 0.51 -0.10 6.71
CA ILE A 41 0.60 -1.56 6.74
C ILE A 41 1.18 -2.09 5.42
N LEU A 42 0.63 -1.66 4.27
CA LEU A 42 1.13 -2.05 2.95
C LEU A 42 2.56 -1.52 2.69
N GLY A 43 2.90 -0.36 3.23
CA GLY A 43 4.24 0.21 3.13
C GLY A 43 5.26 -0.37 4.11
N SER A 44 4.83 -1.22 5.06
CA SER A 44 5.71 -1.76 6.09
C SER A 44 6.71 -2.76 5.51
N GLN A 45 7.90 -2.81 6.13
CA GLN A 45 8.95 -3.77 5.76
C GLN A 45 8.49 -5.22 5.89
N LEU A 46 7.55 -5.53 6.78
CA LEU A 46 6.99 -6.86 6.93
C LEU A 46 6.19 -7.28 5.68
N PHE A 47 5.39 -6.37 5.11
CA PHE A 47 4.64 -6.64 3.88
C PHE A 47 5.54 -6.65 2.64
N LYS A 48 6.53 -5.76 2.58
CA LYS A 48 7.55 -5.76 1.52
C LYS A 48 8.38 -7.05 1.54
N SER A 49 8.85 -7.46 2.71
CA SER A 49 9.66 -8.67 2.88
C SER A 49 8.89 -9.95 2.55
N TYR A 50 7.58 -9.99 2.83
CA TYR A 50 6.73 -11.11 2.42
C TYR A 50 6.61 -11.20 0.88
N SER A 51 6.53 -10.06 0.19
CA SER A 51 6.49 -10.04 -1.28
C SER A 51 7.80 -10.55 -1.89
N TYR A 52 8.95 -10.11 -1.37
CA TYR A 52 10.26 -10.62 -1.83
C TYR A 52 10.48 -12.10 -1.50
N SER A 53 10.11 -12.56 -0.29
CA SER A 53 10.33 -13.95 0.15
C SER A 53 9.52 -14.96 -0.66
N VAL A 54 8.38 -14.58 -1.23
CA VAL A 54 7.58 -15.43 -2.12
C VAL A 54 8.17 -15.47 -3.52
N MET A 55 8.80 -14.38 -4.00
CA MET A 55 9.52 -14.35 -5.27
C MET A 55 10.85 -15.12 -5.28
N THR A 56 11.61 -15.12 -4.18
CA THR A 56 12.90 -15.86 -4.12
C THR A 56 12.73 -17.37 -4.05
N ASN A 57 11.54 -17.88 -3.72
CA ASN A 57 11.24 -19.32 -3.71
C ASN A 57 10.53 -19.81 -4.99
N LEU A 58 10.28 -18.91 -5.95
CA LEU A 58 9.58 -19.23 -7.19
C LEU A 58 10.43 -18.95 -8.45
N CYS A 59 11.72 -18.66 -8.27
CA CYS A 59 12.73 -18.63 -9.32
C CYS A 59 13.78 -19.71 -9.04
#